data_AF-A0A6V7PPQ9-F1
#
_entry.id   AF-A0A6V7PPQ9-F1
#
_cell.length_a   1.000
_cell.length_b   1.000
_cell.length_c   1.000
_cell.angle_alpha   90.00
_cell.angle_beta   90.00
_cell.angle_gamma   90.00
#
_symmetry.space_group_name_H-M   'P 1'
#
loop_
_entity.id
_entity.type
_entity.pdbx_description
1 polymer ?
#
loop_
_entity_poly.entity_id
_entity_poly.type
_entity_poly.pdbx_seq_one_letter_code
_entity_poly.pdbx_strand_id
1 'polypeptide(L)'
;MISSFCNFIRWAVQVLQAVSEASPNRARKGKTLQRKQNKAKLNSRRQSLADAGLLWKSGVRRSTRVRSRPLEYWRGERFLYGRIHNSLATVIGIKSFSPDKDGKEPVLKVKSFVSDQYADLVERAALH
;
A
#
# COMPACT_ATOMS: atom_id res chain seq x y z
N MET A 1 -67.19 21.88 -0.02
CA MET A 1 -66.27 20.76 0.28
C MET A 1 -65.81 19.99 -0.97
N ILE A 2 -65.64 20.63 -2.14
CA ILE A 2 -65.25 19.93 -3.39
C ILE A 2 -63.86 20.36 -3.90
N SER A 3 -63.41 21.58 -3.54
CA SER A 3 -62.11 22.13 -3.96
C SER A 3 -60.89 21.44 -3.34
N SER A 4 -61.03 20.88 -2.12
CA SER A 4 -59.92 20.18 -1.46
C SER A 4 -59.61 18.83 -2.09
N PHE A 5 -60.63 18.14 -2.62
CA PHE A 5 -60.48 16.82 -3.23
C PHE A 5 -59.77 16.91 -4.60
N CYS A 6 -60.05 17.96 -5.39
CA CYS A 6 -59.34 18.21 -6.66
C CYS A 6 -57.84 18.51 -6.46
N ASN A 7 -57.46 19.21 -5.39
CA ASN A 7 -56.05 19.49 -5.10
C ASN A 7 -55.28 18.22 -4.67
N PHE A 8 -55.94 17.30 -3.97
CA PHE A 8 -55.33 16.04 -3.55
C PHE A 8 -55.03 15.11 -4.74
N ILE A 9 -55.97 15.00 -5.69
CA ILE A 9 -55.75 14.19 -6.90
C ILE A 9 -54.63 14.78 -7.75
N ARG A 10 -54.56 16.12 -7.87
CA ARG A 10 -53.49 16.79 -8.62
C ARG A 10 -52.12 16.56 -7.99
N TRP A 11 -52.03 16.60 -6.67
CA TRP A 11 -50.80 16.28 -5.95
C TRP A 11 -50.38 14.81 -6.15
N ALA A 12 -51.32 13.87 -6.08
CA ALA A 12 -51.04 12.45 -6.28
C ALA A 12 -50.51 12.14 -7.69
N VAL A 13 -51.10 12.74 -8.73
CA VAL A 13 -50.63 12.59 -10.12
C VAL A 13 -49.21 13.14 -10.30
N GLN A 14 -48.92 14.28 -9.68
CA GLN A 14 -47.60 14.92 -9.78
C GLN A 14 -46.51 14.12 -9.04
N VAL A 15 -46.84 13.50 -7.91
CA VAL A 15 -45.93 12.58 -7.19
C VAL A 15 -45.67 11.32 -8.02
N LEU A 16 -46.69 10.75 -8.65
CA LEU A 16 -46.54 9.56 -9.51
C LEU A 16 -45.67 9.84 -10.75
N GLN A 17 -45.78 11.02 -11.35
CA GLN A 17 -44.90 11.44 -12.45
C GLN A 17 -43.45 11.64 -12.00
N ALA A 18 -43.21 12.22 -10.82
CA ALA A 18 -41.86 12.41 -10.28
C ALA A 18 -41.14 11.08 -9.96
N VAL A 19 -41.88 10.05 -9.55
CA VAL A 19 -41.32 8.71 -9.27
C VAL A 19 -40.99 7.94 -10.56
N SER A 20 -41.75 8.18 -11.65
CA SER A 20 -41.52 7.58 -12.97
C SER A 20 -40.21 8.06 -13.63
N GLU A 21 -39.86 9.34 -13.46
CA GLU A 21 -38.67 9.94 -14.08
C GLU A 21 -37.36 9.61 -13.35
N ALA A 22 -37.43 9.19 -12.08
CA ALA A 22 -36.28 8.78 -11.27
C ALA A 22 -35.85 7.32 -11.57
N SER A 23 -35.36 7.07 -12.79
CA SER A 23 -34.87 5.75 -13.18
C SER A 23 -33.62 5.32 -12.37
N PRO A 24 -33.67 4.26 -11.53
CA PRO A 24 -32.55 3.82 -10.70
C PRO A 24 -31.36 3.28 -11.50
N ASN A 25 -31.56 3.01 -12.80
CA ASN A 25 -30.53 2.50 -13.70
C ASN A 25 -29.44 3.54 -14.04
N ARG A 26 -29.76 4.84 -14.09
CA ARG A 26 -28.75 5.88 -14.37
C ARG A 26 -27.74 6.03 -13.23
N ALA A 27 -28.22 5.99 -11.98
CA ALA A 27 -27.36 6.07 -10.79
C ALA A 27 -26.45 4.84 -10.63
N ARG A 28 -26.94 3.63 -10.95
CA ARG A 28 -26.15 2.40 -10.93
C ARG A 28 -25.03 2.42 -11.97
N LYS A 29 -25.31 2.87 -13.20
CA LYS A 29 -24.30 3.01 -14.27
C LYS A 29 -23.18 4.00 -13.89
N GLY A 30 -23.53 5.14 -13.28
CA GLY A 30 -22.55 6.13 -12.81
C GLY A 30 -21.58 5.57 -11.76
N LYS A 31 -22.09 4.84 -10.76
CA LYS A 31 -21.27 4.20 -9.70
C LYS A 31 -20.33 3.13 -10.27
N THR A 32 -20.76 2.37 -11.27
CA THR A 32 -19.92 1.35 -11.92
C THR A 32 -18.77 1.97 -12.72
N LEU A 33 -19.03 3.07 -13.44
CA LEU A 33 -18.00 3.78 -14.21
C LEU A 33 -16.94 4.41 -13.29
N GLN A 34 -17.35 5.05 -12.19
CA GLN A 34 -16.41 5.58 -11.19
C GLN A 34 -15.54 4.47 -10.56
N ARG A 35 -16.13 3.30 -10.25
CA ARG A 35 -15.37 2.15 -9.73
C ARG A 35 -14.33 1.64 -10.73
N LYS A 36 -14.66 1.61 -12.03
CA LYS A 36 -13.71 1.23 -13.10
C LYS A 36 -12.56 2.24 -13.23
N GLN A 37 -12.86 3.54 -13.20
CA GLN A 37 -11.83 4.59 -13.24
C GLN A 37 -10.90 4.54 -12.03
N ASN A 38 -11.43 4.31 -10.82
CA ASN A 38 -10.62 4.16 -9.62
C ASN A 38 -9.70 2.92 -9.69
N LYS A 39 -10.20 1.79 -10.22
CA LYS A 39 -9.36 0.60 -10.45
C LYS A 39 -8.27 0.83 -11.50
N ALA A 40 -8.58 1.52 -12.60
CA ALA A 40 -7.59 1.88 -13.60
C ALA A 40 -6.52 2.82 -13.02
N LYS A 41 -6.93 3.80 -12.21
CA LYS A 41 -6.01 4.70 -11.49
C LYS A 41 -5.11 3.95 -10.51
N LEU A 42 -5.64 2.97 -9.77
CA LEU A 42 -4.85 2.10 -8.91
C LEU A 42 -3.85 1.23 -9.68
N ASN A 43 -4.27 0.65 -10.82
CA ASN A 43 -3.38 -0.13 -11.68
C ASN A 43 -2.30 0.74 -12.34
N SER A 44 -2.62 1.97 -12.75
CA SER A 44 -1.64 2.90 -13.32
C SER A 44 -0.56 3.33 -12.31
N ARG A 45 -0.90 3.33 -11.01
CA ARG A 45 0.04 3.59 -9.92
C ARG A 45 0.93 2.38 -9.60
N ARG A 46 0.57 1.18 -10.10
CA ARG A 46 1.35 -0.04 -9.87
C ARG A 46 2.58 0.00 -10.78
N GLN A 47 3.71 0.40 -10.21
CA GLN A 47 4.99 0.33 -10.90
C GLN A 47 5.33 -1.13 -11.26
N SER A 48 5.74 -1.35 -12.51
CA SER A 48 6.27 -2.62 -13.00
C SER A 48 7.54 -2.98 -12.22
N LEU A 49 7.58 -4.19 -11.66
CA LEU A 49 8.73 -4.71 -10.91
C LEU A 49 9.74 -5.45 -11.79
N ALA A 50 9.46 -5.57 -13.09
CA ALA A 50 10.27 -6.37 -14.00
C ALA A 50 11.69 -5.81 -14.16
N ASP A 51 11.87 -4.50 -13.94
CA ASP A 51 13.16 -3.82 -14.01
C ASP A 51 13.61 -3.22 -12.67
N ALA A 52 12.75 -3.30 -11.64
CA ALA A 52 13.06 -2.80 -10.32
C ALA A 52 14.17 -3.67 -9.70
N GLY A 53 15.34 -3.06 -9.54
CA GLY A 53 16.52 -3.71 -8.97
C GLY A 53 17.42 -4.41 -9.99
N LEU A 54 17.27 -4.11 -11.28
CA LEU A 54 18.23 -4.43 -12.33
C LEU A 54 18.84 -3.12 -12.84
N LEU A 55 20.16 -3.10 -13.00
CA LEU A 55 20.92 -1.96 -13.48
C LEU A 55 21.81 -2.40 -14.65
N TRP A 56 21.82 -1.64 -15.73
CA TRP A 56 22.81 -1.81 -16.79
C TRP A 56 24.14 -1.22 -16.33
N LYS A 57 25.16 -2.08 -16.18
CA LYS A 57 26.52 -1.67 -15.81
C LYS A 57 27.49 -2.21 -16.86
N SER A 58 28.19 -1.31 -17.54
CA SER A 58 29.21 -1.67 -18.53
C SER A 58 28.73 -2.67 -19.59
N GLY A 59 27.52 -2.44 -20.13
CA GLY A 59 26.91 -3.32 -21.14
C GLY A 59 26.27 -4.62 -20.61
N VAL A 60 26.31 -4.88 -19.30
CA VAL A 60 25.74 -6.09 -18.68
C VAL A 60 24.65 -5.71 -17.67
N ARG A 61 23.51 -6.43 -17.69
CA ARG A 61 22.48 -6.30 -16.64
C ARG A 61 22.97 -6.93 -15.33
N ARG A 62 22.98 -6.14 -14.25
CA ARG A 62 23.39 -6.55 -12.91
C ARG A 62 22.27 -6.28 -11.92
N SER A 63 22.03 -7.22 -11.01
CA SER A 63 21.06 -7.02 -9.92
C SER A 63 21.60 -6.06 -8.87
N THR A 64 20.76 -5.15 -8.38
CA THR A 64 21.04 -4.28 -7.23
C THR A 64 20.50 -4.86 -5.91
N ARG A 65 19.87 -6.04 -5.96
CA ARG A 65 19.38 -6.74 -4.77
C ARG A 65 20.51 -6.92 -3.75
N VAL A 66 20.20 -6.67 -2.49
CA VAL A 66 21.12 -6.90 -1.38
C VAL A 66 21.52 -8.37 -1.35
N ARG A 67 22.84 -8.62 -1.31
CA ARG A 67 23.40 -9.95 -1.08
C ARG A 67 23.99 -9.98 0.32
N SER A 68 23.55 -10.95 1.11
CA SER A 68 24.13 -11.26 2.41
C SER A 68 24.55 -12.72 2.44
N ARG A 69 25.44 -13.07 3.35
CA ARG A 69 25.63 -14.47 3.74
C ARG A 69 24.29 -15.04 4.28
N PRO A 70 24.13 -16.37 4.31
CA PRO A 70 23.02 -16.99 5.04
C PRO A 70 22.92 -16.44 6.46
N LEU A 71 21.69 -16.17 6.91
CA LEU A 71 21.42 -15.66 8.24
C LEU A 71 21.51 -16.78 9.27
N GLU A 72 22.20 -16.51 10.38
CA GLU A 72 22.27 -17.38 11.54
C GLU A 72 21.05 -17.10 12.43
N TYR A 73 19.89 -17.61 12.04
CA TYR A 73 18.63 -17.38 12.77
C TYR A 73 18.70 -17.82 14.25
N TRP A 74 19.53 -18.83 14.55
CA TRP A 74 19.78 -19.34 15.88
C TRP A 74 20.56 -18.35 16.77
N ARG A 75 21.27 -17.39 16.17
CA ARG A 75 21.84 -16.21 16.85
C ARG A 75 20.92 -14.99 16.80
N GLY A 76 19.65 -15.18 16.48
CA GLY A 76 18.68 -14.07 16.38
C GLY A 76 18.89 -13.16 15.17
N GLU A 77 19.67 -13.56 14.17
CA GLU A 77 19.84 -12.74 12.96
C GLU A 77 18.57 -12.71 12.10
N ARG A 78 18.10 -11.53 11.72
CA ARG A 78 16.89 -11.35 10.89
C ARG A 78 17.02 -10.16 9.96
N PHE A 79 16.38 -10.24 8.79
CA PHE A 79 16.23 -9.09 7.91
C PHE A 79 15.22 -8.08 8.49
N LEU A 80 15.57 -6.81 8.39
CA LEU A 80 14.68 -5.69 8.63
C LEU A 80 14.02 -5.28 7.33
N TYR A 81 12.70 -5.19 7.33
CA TYR A 81 11.92 -4.78 6.17
C TYR A 81 11.26 -3.44 6.43
N GLY A 82 11.23 -2.58 5.41
CA GLY A 82 10.43 -1.35 5.46
C GLY A 82 10.20 -0.75 4.09
N ARG A 83 9.27 0.20 4.03
CA ARG A 83 8.80 0.80 2.77
C ARG A 83 9.55 2.09 2.48
N ILE A 84 10.66 1.95 1.74
CA ILE A 84 11.39 3.10 1.19
C ILE A 84 10.74 3.54 -0.13
N HIS A 85 10.22 2.58 -0.89
CA HIS A 85 9.51 2.84 -2.13
C HIS A 85 8.00 2.88 -1.87
N ASN A 86 7.28 3.69 -2.65
CA ASN A 86 5.85 3.93 -2.49
C ASN A 86 4.97 2.66 -2.56
N SER A 87 5.48 1.57 -3.15
CA SER A 87 4.69 0.37 -3.45
C SER A 87 5.09 -0.89 -2.66
N LEU A 88 6.35 -1.05 -2.24
CA LEU A 88 6.86 -2.33 -1.71
C LEU A 88 7.74 -2.19 -0.48
N ALA A 89 7.70 -3.23 0.36
CA ALA A 89 8.66 -3.40 1.43
C ALA A 89 10.00 -3.91 0.86
N THR A 90 11.07 -3.24 1.25
CA THR A 90 12.45 -3.54 0.85
C THR A 90 13.24 -3.95 2.09
N VAL A 91 14.27 -4.76 1.90
CA VAL A 91 15.20 -5.08 2.98
C VAL A 91 16.02 -3.82 3.28
N ILE A 92 15.90 -3.32 4.50
CA ILE A 92 16.57 -2.11 4.98
C ILE A 92 17.88 -2.44 5.70
N GLY A 93 17.93 -3.61 6.34
CA GLY A 93 19.10 -4.01 7.12
C GLY A 93 19.04 -5.44 7.63
N ILE A 94 20.03 -5.80 8.44
CA ILE A 94 20.05 -7.03 9.23
C ILE A 94 20.17 -6.63 10.69
N LYS A 95 19.26 -7.14 11.53
CA LYS A 95 19.42 -7.14 12.97
C LYS A 95 20.11 -8.42 13.41
N SER A 96 21.01 -8.33 14.38
CA SER A 96 21.66 -9.47 15.02
C SER A 96 21.74 -9.28 16.52
N PHE A 97 21.60 -10.39 17.26
CA PHE A 97 21.78 -10.43 18.70
C PHE A 97 23.06 -11.20 18.98
N SER A 98 24.12 -10.49 19.35
CA SER A 98 25.31 -11.15 19.87
C SER A 98 25.20 -11.23 21.39
N PRO A 99 25.24 -12.42 22.01
CA PRO A 99 25.47 -12.50 23.45
C PRO A 99 26.81 -11.84 23.72
N ASP A 100 26.83 -10.87 24.63
CA ASP A 100 28.08 -10.21 24.98
C ASP A 100 28.95 -11.23 25.73
N LYS A 101 30.25 -11.30 25.39
CA LYS A 101 31.14 -12.31 25.99
C LYS A 101 31.34 -12.10 27.49
N ASP A 102 30.99 -10.91 27.98
CA ASP A 102 31.22 -10.44 29.34
C ASP A 102 30.00 -10.60 30.27
N GLY A 103 28.98 -11.38 29.87
CA GLY A 103 27.78 -11.62 30.69
C GLY A 103 26.83 -10.42 30.81
N LYS A 104 27.03 -9.37 30.01
CA LYS A 104 26.14 -8.22 29.89
C LYS A 104 24.98 -8.52 28.96
N GLU A 105 23.92 -7.71 29.07
CA GLU A 105 22.73 -7.81 28.23
C GLU A 105 23.09 -7.89 26.73
N PRO A 106 22.35 -8.68 25.94
CA PRO A 106 22.68 -8.90 24.54
C PRO A 106 22.66 -7.57 23.77
N VAL A 107 23.81 -7.16 23.24
CA VAL A 107 23.93 -5.94 22.44
C VAL A 107 23.28 -6.17 21.08
N LEU A 108 22.21 -5.42 20.79
CA LEU A 108 21.56 -5.39 19.49
C LEU A 108 22.46 -4.69 18.47
N LYS A 109 22.87 -5.40 17.43
CA LYS A 109 23.64 -4.81 16.31
C LYS A 109 22.76 -4.74 15.08
N VAL A 110 22.70 -3.57 14.46
CA VAL A 110 21.93 -3.35 13.23
C VAL A 110 22.88 -2.90 12.14
N LYS A 111 22.91 -3.65 11.04
CA LYS A 111 23.63 -3.28 9.82
C LYS A 111 22.63 -2.73 8.80
N SER A 112 22.74 -1.45 8.47
CA SER A 112 21.91 -0.80 7.45
C SER A 112 22.46 -1.07 6.03
N PHE A 113 21.56 -1.15 5.06
CA PHE A 113 21.85 -1.24 3.62
C PHE A 113 21.41 -0.01 2.84
N VAL A 114 20.88 0.98 3.55
CA VAL A 114 20.16 2.12 3.02
C VAL A 114 20.87 3.38 3.53
N SER A 115 20.73 4.49 2.79
CA SER A 115 21.28 5.79 3.19
C SER A 115 20.71 6.28 4.52
N ASP A 116 21.49 7.14 5.20
CA ASP A 116 21.17 7.69 6.52
C ASP A 116 19.87 8.52 6.54
N GLN A 117 19.40 8.98 5.38
CA GLN A 117 18.09 9.62 5.23
C GLN A 117 16.93 8.77 5.76
N TYR A 118 17.10 7.45 5.81
CA TYR A 118 16.11 6.50 6.29
C TYR A 118 16.49 5.85 7.62
N ALA A 119 17.43 6.44 8.38
CA ALA A 119 17.87 5.92 9.68
C ALA A 119 16.69 5.72 10.65
N ASP A 120 15.78 6.69 10.74
CA ASP A 120 14.58 6.59 11.57
C ASP A 120 13.71 5.36 11.25
N LEU A 121 13.62 4.98 9.98
CA LEU A 121 12.89 3.77 9.57
C LEU A 121 13.61 2.50 10.01
N VAL A 122 14.93 2.50 9.96
CA VAL A 122 15.77 1.38 10.41
C VAL A 122 15.60 1.19 11.91
N GLU A 123 15.69 2.27 12.69
CA GLU A 123 15.56 2.25 14.15
C GLU A 123 14.18 1.75 14.58
N ARG A 124 13.10 2.29 13.98
CA ARG A 124 11.73 1.82 14.25
C ARG A 124 11.55 0.36 13.89
N ALA A 125 12.12 -0.09 12.77
CA ALA A 125 12.06 -1.49 12.37
C ALA A 125 12.88 -2.40 13.29
N ALA A 126 13.93 -1.89 13.93
CA ALA A 126 14.80 -2.65 14.82
C ALA A 126 14.20 -2.90 16.21
N LEU A 127 13.21 -2.11 16.63
CA LEU A 127 12.50 -2.30 17.89
C LEU A 127 11.66 -3.59 17.95
N HIS A 128 11.34 -4.18 16.80
CA HIS A 128 10.51 -5.38 16.65
C HIS A 128 11.31 -6.51 16.02
#